data_AF-A0A972G2Y2-F1
#
_entry.id   AF-A0A972G2Y2-F1
#
_cell.length_a   1.000
_cell.length_b   1.000
_cell.length_c   1.000
_cell.angle_alpha   90.00
_cell.angle_beta   90.00
_cell.angle_gamma   90.00
#
_symmetry.space_group_name_H-M   'P 1'
#
loop_
_entity.id
_entity.type
_entity.pdbx_description
1 polymer ?
#
loop_
_entity_poly.entity_id
_entity_poly.type
_entity_poly.pdbx_seq_one_letter_code
_entity_poly.pdbx_strand_id
1 'polypeptide(L)'
;MTPILRTAAELLRARRAAPLPLLGLHKTPMRCWPGDIDLFLELNNGRTLSLFDIGRFGLAARMGLIRVLREKRWGLVVAGASVRYRARIRPFQKFEIRSRALAWDKRFIYIEQSMWRGETCCNHILLRTAVTEHGSIVPTDQVLDALGETASSPDMPDWAQAWIDADATRPWPPKM
;
A
#
# COMPACT_ATOMS: atom_id res chain seq x y z
N MET A 1 -2.77 -15.09 -7.58
CA MET A 1 -2.28 -14.47 -8.83
C MET A 1 -2.60 -12.97 -8.81
N THR A 2 -1.56 -12.14 -8.92
CA THR A 2 -1.69 -10.68 -8.99
C THR A 2 -2.55 -10.29 -10.19
N PRO A 3 -3.51 -9.37 -10.04
CA PRO A 3 -4.38 -8.95 -11.14
C PRO A 3 -3.64 -7.99 -12.11
N ILE A 4 -2.69 -8.53 -12.89
CA ILE A 4 -1.75 -7.78 -13.75
C ILE A 4 -2.47 -6.75 -14.64
N LEU A 5 -3.56 -7.14 -15.30
CA LEU A 5 -4.32 -6.24 -16.18
C LEU A 5 -4.90 -5.04 -15.41
N ARG A 6 -5.38 -5.26 -14.18
CA ARG A 6 -5.92 -4.18 -13.33
C ARG A 6 -4.81 -3.29 -12.81
N THR A 7 -3.66 -3.86 -12.45
CA THR A 7 -2.48 -3.08 -12.07
C THR A 7 -1.99 -2.22 -13.23
N ALA A 8 -1.90 -2.77 -14.45
CA ALA A 8 -1.50 -2.02 -15.64
C ALA A 8 -2.49 -0.89 -15.96
N ALA A 9 -3.80 -1.17 -15.93
CA ALA A 9 -4.83 -0.16 -16.11
C ALA A 9 -4.73 0.96 -15.06
N GLU A 10 -4.48 0.61 -13.80
CA GLU A 10 -4.29 1.59 -12.73
C GLU A 10 -3.03 2.43 -12.93
N LEU A 11 -1.90 1.83 -13.29
CA LEU A 11 -0.67 2.56 -13.59
C LEU A 11 -0.85 3.53 -14.76
N LEU A 12 -1.58 3.14 -15.80
CA LEU A 12 -1.90 4.02 -16.93
C LEU A 12 -2.80 5.18 -16.49
N ARG A 13 -3.82 4.92 -15.66
CA ARG A 13 -4.69 5.95 -15.09
C ARG A 13 -3.90 6.92 -14.21
N ALA A 14 -3.07 6.39 -13.32
CA ALA A 14 -2.24 7.14 -12.39
C ALA A 14 -1.24 8.04 -13.12
N ARG A 15 -0.60 7.55 -14.19
CA ARG A 15 0.32 8.34 -15.03
C ARG A 15 -0.34 9.54 -15.74
N ARG A 16 -1.64 9.47 -15.99
CA ARG A 16 -2.41 10.56 -16.63
C ARG A 16 -2.99 11.54 -15.62
N ALA A 17 -2.98 11.21 -14.32
CA ALA A 17 -3.46 12.08 -13.27
C ALA A 17 -2.36 13.06 -12.83
N ALA A 18 -2.76 14.19 -12.23
CA ALA A 18 -1.82 15.12 -11.65
C ALA A 18 -0.91 14.43 -10.61
N PRO A 19 0.35 14.85 -10.47
CA PRO A 19 1.23 14.38 -9.40
C PRO A 19 0.58 14.53 -8.03
N LEU A 20 1.02 13.72 -7.07
CA LEU A 20 0.51 13.72 -5.71
C LEU A 20 1.68 13.95 -4.74
N PRO A 21 1.55 14.82 -3.73
CA PRO A 21 2.57 14.95 -2.68
C PRO A 21 2.69 13.63 -1.91
N LEU A 22 3.81 13.43 -1.21
CA LEU A 22 4.11 12.19 -0.47
C LEU A 22 2.97 11.73 0.45
N LEU A 23 2.38 12.67 1.20
CA LEU A 23 1.29 12.40 2.16
C LEU A 23 -0.10 12.52 1.53
N GLY A 24 -0.18 12.74 0.22
CA GLY A 24 -1.43 12.94 -0.48
C GLY A 24 -2.28 11.67 -0.56
N LEU A 25 -3.59 11.85 -0.66
CA LEU A 25 -4.55 10.75 -0.75
C LEU A 25 -4.74 10.29 -2.20
N HIS A 26 -4.32 9.07 -2.51
CA HIS A 26 -4.63 8.41 -3.76
C HIS A 26 -5.93 7.62 -3.67
N LYS A 27 -6.84 7.84 -4.62
CA LYS A 27 -8.12 7.14 -4.74
C LYS A 27 -8.14 6.25 -5.97
N THR A 28 -8.47 4.99 -5.76
CA THR A 28 -8.53 3.96 -6.80
C THR A 28 -9.93 3.36 -6.88
N PRO A 29 -10.75 3.73 -7.88
CA PRO A 29 -12.06 3.12 -8.06
C PRO A 29 -11.91 1.66 -8.48
N MET A 30 -12.72 0.79 -7.89
CA MET A 30 -12.67 -0.65 -8.07
C MET A 30 -14.07 -1.24 -8.15
N ARG A 31 -14.15 -2.43 -8.75
CA ARG A 31 -15.33 -3.30 -8.72
C ARG A 31 -14.90 -4.68 -8.27
N CYS A 32 -15.71 -5.30 -7.41
CA CYS A 32 -15.51 -6.69 -7.01
C CYS A 32 -15.99 -7.60 -8.14
N TRP A 33 -15.07 -8.35 -8.75
CA TRP A 33 -15.40 -9.28 -9.84
C TRP A 33 -15.60 -10.70 -9.31
N PRO A 34 -16.24 -11.60 -10.08
CA PRO A 34 -16.38 -13.00 -9.66
C PRO A 34 -15.05 -13.70 -9.35
N GLY A 35 -13.94 -13.30 -9.99
CA GLY A 35 -12.61 -13.83 -9.65
C GLY A 35 -12.00 -13.27 -8.35
N ASP A 36 -12.68 -12.32 -7.70
CA ASP A 36 -12.24 -11.71 -6.45
C ASP A 36 -12.87 -12.37 -5.21
N ILE A 37 -13.91 -13.18 -5.38
CA ILE A 37 -14.68 -13.76 -4.27
C ILE A 37 -14.20 -15.15 -3.87
N ASP A 38 -14.60 -15.58 -2.68
CA ASP A 38 -14.44 -16.96 -2.21
C ASP A 38 -15.79 -17.72 -2.16
N LEU A 39 -15.77 -18.91 -1.54
CA LEU A 39 -16.93 -19.79 -1.41
C LEU A 39 -18.07 -19.18 -0.59
N PHE A 40 -17.81 -18.13 0.20
CA PHE A 40 -18.83 -17.41 0.97
C PHE A 40 -19.47 -16.25 0.18
N LEU A 41 -19.16 -16.15 -1.13
CA LEU A 41 -19.68 -15.10 -2.02
C LEU A 41 -19.35 -13.68 -1.54
N GLU A 42 -18.18 -13.54 -0.93
CA GLU A 42 -17.63 -12.26 -0.48
C GLU A 42 -16.19 -12.10 -0.96
N LEU A 43 -15.71 -10.86 -0.97
CA LEU A 43 -14.35 -10.53 -1.34
C LEU A 43 -13.37 -11.35 -0.50
N ASN A 44 -12.59 -12.18 -1.17
CA ASN A 44 -11.64 -13.05 -0.51
C ASN A 44 -10.59 -12.24 0.28
N ASN A 45 -10.26 -12.71 1.48
CA ASN A 45 -9.30 -12.03 2.35
C ASN A 45 -7.90 -11.89 1.72
N GLY A 46 -7.42 -12.92 1.02
CA GLY A 46 -6.15 -12.86 0.28
C GLY A 46 -6.23 -11.94 -0.95
N ARG A 47 -7.36 -11.95 -1.65
CA ARG A 47 -7.62 -11.01 -2.75
C ARG A 47 -7.63 -9.56 -2.29
N THR A 48 -8.10 -9.29 -1.07
CA THR A 48 -8.08 -7.96 -0.47
C THR A 48 -6.66 -7.37 -0.47
N LEU A 49 -5.64 -8.15 -0.09
CA LEU A 49 -4.24 -7.73 -0.13
C LEU A 49 -3.76 -7.44 -1.56
N SER A 50 -4.08 -8.33 -2.51
CA SER A 50 -3.74 -8.12 -3.93
C SER A 50 -4.40 -6.86 -4.53
N LEU A 51 -5.56 -6.47 -4.04
CA LEU A 51 -6.23 -5.24 -4.47
C LEU A 51 -5.60 -4.00 -3.83
N PHE A 52 -5.21 -4.08 -2.55
CA PHE A 52 -4.41 -3.03 -1.91
C PHE A 52 -3.11 -2.76 -2.65
N ASP A 53 -2.44 -3.81 -3.17
CA ASP A 53 -1.27 -3.65 -4.04
C ASP A 53 -1.54 -2.73 -5.22
N ILE A 54 -2.69 -2.89 -5.91
CA ILE A 54 -3.06 -2.02 -7.04
C ILE A 54 -3.13 -0.56 -6.58
N GLY A 55 -3.82 -0.29 -5.46
CA GLY A 55 -3.94 1.06 -4.92
C GLY A 55 -2.58 1.68 -4.56
N ARG A 56 -1.66 0.86 -4.04
CA ARG A 56 -0.30 1.28 -3.69
C ARG A 56 0.57 1.53 -4.91
N PHE A 57 0.43 0.74 -5.97
CA PHE A 57 1.10 1.00 -7.26
C PHE A 57 0.59 2.30 -7.89
N GLY A 58 -0.71 2.59 -7.80
CA GLY A 58 -1.30 3.87 -8.24
C GLY A 58 -0.74 5.06 -7.44
N LEU A 59 -0.65 4.92 -6.12
CA LEU A 59 -0.02 5.91 -5.23
C LEU A 59 1.46 6.14 -5.61
N ALA A 60 2.26 5.07 -5.69
CA ALA A 60 3.68 5.13 -6.03
C ALA A 60 3.92 5.74 -7.42
N ALA A 61 3.03 5.50 -8.39
CA ALA A 61 3.14 6.11 -9.71
C ALA A 61 2.92 7.63 -9.65
N ARG A 62 1.92 8.11 -8.89
CA ARG A 62 1.61 9.54 -8.78
C ARG A 62 2.61 10.33 -7.94
N MET A 63 3.29 9.69 -7.01
CA MET A 63 4.40 10.28 -6.24
C MET A 63 5.72 10.26 -7.02
N GLY A 64 5.78 9.68 -8.22
CA GLY A 64 7.01 9.56 -9.01
C GLY A 64 7.94 8.42 -8.60
N LEU A 65 7.63 7.68 -7.53
CA LEU A 65 8.43 6.56 -7.03
C LEU A 65 8.66 5.46 -8.07
N ILE A 66 7.64 5.12 -8.88
CA ILE A 66 7.81 4.11 -9.95
C ILE A 66 8.89 4.52 -10.97
N ARG A 67 9.04 5.81 -11.25
CA ARG A 67 10.08 6.32 -12.16
C ARG A 67 11.46 6.14 -11.52
N VAL A 68 11.61 6.57 -10.26
CA VAL A 68 12.85 6.44 -9.49
C VAL A 68 13.30 4.99 -9.36
N LEU A 69 12.39 4.09 -8.98
CA LEU A 69 12.69 2.66 -8.85
C LEU A 69 13.24 2.08 -10.14
N ARG A 70 12.68 2.46 -11.29
CA ARG A 70 13.17 2.01 -12.60
C ARG A 70 14.53 2.59 -12.95
N GLU A 71 14.73 3.90 -12.75
CA GLU A 71 15.99 4.59 -13.05
C GLU A 71 17.15 4.07 -12.19
N LYS A 72 16.89 3.80 -10.90
CA LYS A 72 17.86 3.30 -9.93
C LYS A 72 17.97 1.77 -9.87
N ARG A 73 17.11 1.04 -10.61
CA ARG A 73 16.98 -0.44 -10.53
C ARG A 73 16.67 -0.94 -9.11
N TRP A 74 15.89 -0.16 -8.37
CA TRP A 74 15.44 -0.52 -7.03
C TRP A 74 14.15 -1.35 -7.06
N GLY A 75 13.99 -2.20 -6.04
CA GLY A 75 12.81 -3.00 -5.77
C GLY A 75 11.94 -2.41 -4.67
N LEU A 76 10.74 -2.99 -4.51
CA LEU A 76 9.84 -2.72 -3.40
C LEU A 76 9.58 -4.02 -2.64
N VAL A 77 9.57 -3.93 -1.32
CA VAL A 77 9.25 -5.05 -0.44
C VAL A 77 8.25 -4.64 0.63
N VAL A 78 7.39 -5.58 1.02
CA VAL A 78 6.52 -5.46 2.19
C VAL A 78 7.18 -6.25 3.32
N ALA A 79 7.55 -5.56 4.39
CA ALA A 79 8.19 -6.13 5.58
C ALA A 79 7.18 -6.42 6.70
N GLY A 80 5.93 -5.99 6.56
CA GLY A 80 4.87 -6.25 7.52
C GLY A 80 3.54 -5.67 7.07
N ALA A 81 2.46 -6.31 7.48
CA ALA A 81 1.10 -5.85 7.22
C ALA A 81 0.19 -6.18 8.41
N SER A 82 -0.70 -5.25 8.76
CA SER A 82 -1.77 -5.46 9.72
C SER A 82 -3.09 -5.06 9.05
N VAL A 83 -3.98 -6.03 8.87
CA VAL A 83 -5.24 -5.85 8.15
C VAL A 83 -6.42 -6.05 9.09
N ARG A 84 -7.45 -5.21 8.91
CA ARG A 84 -8.74 -5.29 9.60
C ARG A 84 -9.84 -5.43 8.57
N TYR A 85 -10.71 -6.43 8.77
CA TYR A 85 -11.90 -6.68 7.97
C TYR A 85 -13.12 -6.30 8.80
N ARG A 86 -13.94 -5.34 8.33
CA ARG A 86 -15.06 -4.78 9.10
C ARG A 86 -16.41 -4.94 8.42
N ALA A 87 -16.46 -4.87 7.08
CA ALA A 87 -17.68 -5.10 6.33
C ALA A 87 -17.40 -5.83 5.02
N ARG A 88 -18.26 -6.78 4.69
CA ARG A 88 -18.16 -7.62 3.49
C ARG A 88 -18.31 -6.79 2.22
N ILE A 89 -17.59 -7.13 1.16
CA ILE A 89 -17.82 -6.63 -0.20
C ILE A 89 -18.34 -7.81 -1.03
N ARG A 90 -19.48 -7.65 -1.69
CA ARG A 90 -20.14 -8.69 -2.50
C ARG A 90 -19.83 -8.54 -4.00
N PRO A 91 -20.05 -9.59 -4.81
CA PRO A 91 -19.88 -9.54 -6.26
C PRO A 91 -20.51 -8.29 -6.90
N PHE A 92 -19.82 -7.74 -7.88
CA PHE A 92 -20.20 -6.57 -8.68
C PHE A 92 -20.36 -5.24 -7.94
N GLN A 93 -20.19 -5.22 -6.61
CA GLN A 93 -20.19 -3.98 -5.85
C GLN A 93 -19.00 -3.10 -6.25
N LYS A 94 -19.26 -1.80 -6.40
CA LYS A 94 -18.24 -0.77 -6.55
C LYS A 94 -17.69 -0.40 -5.18
N PHE A 95 -16.39 -0.18 -5.09
CA PHE A 95 -15.72 0.35 -3.92
C PHE A 95 -14.51 1.19 -4.34
N GLU A 96 -13.96 1.95 -3.42
CA GLU A 96 -12.77 2.78 -3.64
C GLU A 96 -11.67 2.36 -2.67
N ILE A 97 -10.45 2.20 -3.19
CA ILE A 97 -9.27 2.06 -2.35
C ILE A 97 -8.69 3.44 -2.13
N ARG A 98 -8.51 3.83 -0.87
CA ARG A 98 -7.89 5.07 -0.44
C ARG A 98 -6.52 4.74 0.11
N SER A 99 -5.46 5.34 -0.43
CA SER A 99 -4.07 5.02 -0.10
C SER A 99 -3.27 6.29 0.15
N ARG A 100 -2.45 6.33 1.20
CA ARG A 100 -1.51 7.43 1.47
C ARG A 100 -0.29 6.93 2.23
N ALA A 101 0.85 7.60 2.09
CA ALA A 101 1.92 7.45 3.07
C ALA A 101 1.45 8.05 4.40
N LEU A 102 1.73 7.36 5.50
CA LEU A 102 1.38 7.77 6.85
C LEU A 102 2.54 8.54 7.49
N ALA A 103 3.72 7.91 7.50
CA ALA A 103 4.98 8.41 8.04
C ALA A 103 6.10 7.48 7.55
N TRP A 104 7.35 7.80 7.87
CA TRP A 104 8.51 6.97 7.56
C TRP A 104 9.61 7.12 8.62
N ASP A 105 10.40 6.06 8.78
CA ASP A 105 11.60 6.07 9.61
C ASP A 105 12.87 6.00 8.74
N LYS A 106 14.02 5.60 9.31
CA LYS A 106 15.29 5.50 8.58
C LYS A 106 15.29 4.41 7.49
N ARG A 107 14.43 3.40 7.61
CA ARG A 107 14.44 2.17 6.79
C ARG A 107 13.10 1.91 6.11
N PHE A 108 12.00 2.29 6.74
CA PHE A 108 10.66 1.89 6.33
C PHE A 108 9.75 3.08 6.06
N ILE A 109 8.93 2.93 5.02
CA ILE A 109 7.81 3.80 4.69
C ILE A 109 6.53 3.08 5.13
N TYR A 110 5.73 3.76 5.96
CA TYR A 110 4.47 3.26 6.45
C TYR A 110 3.33 3.78 5.59
N ILE A 111 2.51 2.87 5.08
CA ILE A 111 1.41 3.19 4.17
C ILE A 111 0.11 2.75 4.82
N GLU A 112 -0.86 3.66 4.81
CA GLU A 112 -2.22 3.39 5.23
C GLU A 112 -3.09 3.21 3.98
N GLN A 113 -3.87 2.13 3.93
CA GLN A 113 -4.90 1.96 2.91
C GLN A 113 -6.24 1.52 3.51
N SER A 114 -7.33 1.90 2.84
CA SER A 114 -8.68 1.46 3.20
C SER A 114 -9.56 1.23 1.97
N MET A 115 -10.49 0.29 2.08
CA MET A 115 -11.52 0.03 1.07
C MET A 115 -12.87 0.58 1.53
N TRP A 116 -13.48 1.41 0.70
CA TRP A 116 -14.73 2.10 1.00
C TRP A 116 -15.83 1.72 0.02
N ARG A 117 -16.95 1.21 0.52
CA ARG A 117 -18.19 1.05 -0.26
C ARG A 117 -19.16 2.14 0.17
N GLY A 118 -19.24 3.21 -0.62
CA GLY A 118 -19.94 4.42 -0.21
C GLY A 118 -19.26 5.01 1.03
N GLU A 119 -20.03 5.18 2.09
CA GLU A 119 -19.55 5.70 3.39
C GLU A 119 -19.06 4.60 4.34
N THR A 120 -19.23 3.32 3.97
CA THR A 120 -18.79 2.20 4.80
C THR A 120 -17.32 1.87 4.53
N CYS A 121 -16.46 2.03 5.54
CA CYS A 121 -15.10 1.48 5.52
C CYS A 121 -15.17 -0.05 5.74
N CYS A 122 -14.92 -0.79 4.67
CA CYS A 122 -14.99 -2.25 4.63
C CYS A 122 -13.73 -2.91 5.18
N ASN A 123 -12.56 -2.40 4.77
CA ASN A 123 -11.27 -2.95 5.13
C ASN A 123 -10.27 -1.82 5.38
N HIS A 124 -9.32 -2.03 6.29
CA HIS A 124 -8.24 -1.10 6.59
C HIS A 124 -6.95 -1.87 6.76
N ILE A 125 -5.84 -1.34 6.27
CA ILE A 125 -4.53 -1.97 6.34
C ILE A 125 -3.45 -0.94 6.64
N LEU A 126 -2.56 -1.31 7.55
CA LEU A 126 -1.26 -0.67 7.76
C LEU A 126 -0.17 -1.56 7.16
N LEU A 127 0.72 -0.94 6.41
CA LEU A 127 1.83 -1.61 5.72
C LEU A 127 3.14 -0.99 6.14
N ARG A 128 4.12 -1.84 6.48
CA ARG A 128 5.54 -1.48 6.59
C ARG A 128 6.23 -1.90 5.30
N THR A 129 6.74 -0.93 4.55
CA THR A 129 7.36 -1.14 3.24
C THR A 129 8.76 -0.61 3.20
N ALA A 130 9.61 -1.16 2.33
CA ALA A 130 10.95 -0.66 2.09
C ALA A 130 11.26 -0.67 0.59
N VAL A 131 12.19 0.21 0.20
CA VAL A 131 12.86 0.17 -1.09
C VAL A 131 14.11 -0.69 -0.95
N THR A 132 14.43 -1.49 -1.97
CA THR A 132 15.61 -2.36 -1.94
C THR A 132 16.52 -2.16 -3.14
N GLU A 133 17.81 -2.37 -2.94
CA GLU A 133 18.82 -2.41 -3.98
C GLU A 133 19.68 -3.65 -3.75
N HIS A 134 19.77 -4.53 -4.76
CA HIS A 134 20.51 -5.81 -4.66
C HIS A 134 20.20 -6.64 -3.40
N GLY A 135 18.93 -6.62 -2.96
CA GLY A 135 18.46 -7.37 -1.78
C GLY A 135 18.65 -6.67 -0.44
N SER A 136 19.32 -5.51 -0.40
CA SER A 136 19.49 -4.69 0.81
C SER A 136 18.48 -3.55 0.84
N ILE A 137 18.05 -3.13 2.04
CA ILE A 137 17.15 -1.98 2.20
C ILE A 137 17.92 -0.69 1.91
N VAL A 138 17.36 0.15 1.06
CA VAL A 138 17.84 1.52 0.80
C VAL A 138 17.33 2.43 1.93
N PRO A 139 18.22 3.21 2.58
CA PRO A 139 17.81 4.22 3.57
C PRO A 139 16.76 5.19 3.02
N THR A 140 15.79 5.56 3.85
CA THR A 140 14.63 6.35 3.38
C THR A 140 15.00 7.77 2.97
N ASP A 141 16.02 8.37 3.58
CA ASP A 141 16.59 9.65 3.14
C ASP A 141 17.06 9.61 1.69
N GLN A 142 17.78 8.56 1.28
CA GLN A 142 18.21 8.38 -0.11
C GLN A 142 17.03 8.19 -1.08
N VAL A 143 15.95 7.57 -0.61
CA VAL A 143 14.72 7.44 -1.40
C VAL A 143 14.05 8.80 -1.61
N LEU A 144 13.97 9.62 -0.56
CA LEU A 144 13.41 10.97 -0.62
C LEU A 144 14.27 11.90 -1.48
N ASP A 145 15.59 11.86 -1.34
CA ASP A 145 16.52 12.60 -2.19
C ASP A 145 16.34 12.24 -3.67
N ALA A 146 16.19 10.95 -3.97
CA ALA A 146 15.96 10.48 -5.33
C ALA A 146 14.58 10.89 -5.88
N LEU A 147 13.59 11.13 -5.00
CA LEU A 147 12.29 11.71 -5.33
C LEU A 147 12.35 13.24 -5.49
N GLY A 148 13.44 13.88 -5.06
CA GLY A 148 13.56 15.34 -4.98
C GLY A 148 12.76 15.95 -3.84
N GLU A 149 12.50 15.16 -2.79
CA GLU A 149 11.69 15.54 -1.64
C GLU A 149 12.57 15.86 -0.43
N THR A 150 12.32 16.99 0.22
CA THR A 150 13.05 17.43 1.43
C THR A 150 12.18 17.40 2.69
N ALA A 151 11.03 16.72 2.60
CA ALA A 151 10.08 16.63 3.69
C ALA A 151 10.61 15.82 4.87
N SER A 152 10.38 16.32 6.09
CA SER A 152 10.48 15.53 7.31
C SER A 152 9.29 14.59 7.43
N SER A 153 9.49 13.40 7.99
CA SER A 153 8.36 12.52 8.33
C SER A 153 7.44 13.23 9.32
N PRO A 154 6.11 13.12 9.15
CA PRO A 154 5.18 13.38 10.25
C PRO A 154 5.44 12.44 11.43
N ASP A 155 4.94 12.85 12.59
CA ASP A 155 4.87 11.98 13.76
C ASP A 155 4.01 10.74 13.46
N MET A 156 4.49 9.59 13.91
CA MET A 156 3.74 8.34 13.79
C MET A 156 2.50 8.40 14.69
N PRO A 157 1.28 8.13 14.18
CA PRO A 157 0.12 8.03 15.04
C PRO A 157 0.25 6.89 16.06
N ASP A 158 -0.24 7.09 17.29
CA ASP A 158 -0.10 6.15 18.40
C ASP A 158 -0.48 4.71 18.05
N TRP A 159 -1.57 4.52 17.31
CA TRP A 159 -2.06 3.19 16.93
C TRP A 159 -1.11 2.47 15.96
N ALA A 160 -0.39 3.21 15.12
CA ALA A 160 0.60 2.68 14.20
C ALA A 160 1.91 2.41 14.92
N GLN A 161 2.33 3.30 15.83
CA GLN A 161 3.50 3.08 16.68
C GLN A 161 3.32 1.84 17.57
N ALA A 162 2.15 1.67 18.21
CA ALA A 162 1.85 0.49 19.02
C ALA A 162 1.94 -0.81 18.21
N TRP A 163 1.56 -0.78 16.93
CA TRP A 163 1.75 -1.93 16.04
C TRP A 163 3.22 -2.21 15.76
N ILE A 164 4.04 -1.18 15.51
CA ILE A 164 5.49 -1.30 15.29
C ILE A 164 6.16 -1.92 16.52
N ASP A 165 5.85 -1.40 17.71
CA ASP A 165 6.43 -1.85 18.97
C ASP A 165 6.04 -3.30 19.26
N ALA A 166 4.77 -3.65 19.08
CA ALA A 166 4.30 -5.03 19.23
C ALA A 166 4.98 -5.97 18.24
N ASP A 167 5.11 -5.59 16.97
CA ASP A 167 5.74 -6.42 15.93
C ASP A 167 7.24 -6.61 16.19
N ALA A 168 7.93 -5.63 16.79
CA ALA A 168 9.34 -5.75 17.18
C ALA A 168 9.56 -6.83 18.27
N THR A 169 8.55 -7.15 19.07
CA THR A 169 8.61 -8.24 20.06
C THR A 169 8.36 -9.63 19.46
N ARG A 170 7.89 -9.70 18.20
CA ARG A 170 7.57 -10.98 17.55
C ARG A 170 8.88 -11.66 17.10
N PRO A 171 9.19 -12.88 17.56
CA PRO A 171 10.40 -13.59 17.15
C PRO A 171 10.35 -13.95 15.66
N TRP A 172 11.50 -13.80 14.98
CA TRP A 172 11.70 -14.27 13.62
C TRP A 172 13.07 -14.97 13.50
N PRO A 173 13.14 -16.23 13.03
CA PRO A 173 12.00 -17.11 12.73
C PRO A 173 11.16 -17.41 14.00
N PRO A 174 9.88 -17.77 13.85
CA PRO A 174 9.03 -18.13 14.99
C PRO A 174 9.59 -19.36 15.70
N LYS A 175 9.53 -19.37 17.04
CA LYS A 175 9.75 -20.56 17.86
C LYS A 175 8.42 -21.32 17.88
N MET A 176 8.31 -22.40 17.11
CA MET A 176 7.15 -23.31 17.09
C MET A 176 7.44 -24.54 17.92
#